data_AF-A0A973SIJ7-F1
#
_entry.id   AF-A0A973SIJ7-F1
#
_cell.length_a   1.000
_cell.length_b   1.000
_cell.length_c   1.000
_cell.angle_alpha   90.00
_cell.angle_beta   90.00
_cell.angle_gamma   90.00
#
_symmetry.space_group_name_H-M   'P 1'
#
loop_
_entity.id
_entity.type
_entity.pdbx_description
1 polymer ?
#
loop_
_entity_poly.entity_id
_entity_poly.type
_entity_poly.pdbx_seq_one_letter_code
_entity_poly.pdbx_strand_id
1 'polypeptide(L)'
;MRHSRLQRGCTAVRSPGDAAPGRPCHRRWSGGTSGRDPHQHLPGVPAGQHAQERVHDVLETVDHRLIDRNPARLDVRSHEVLELRAYIRARHILRQFEVLVTEARDAAAGTVSGTVRIAAFRSAALHLLRPALETLGARCPGVVPQVLIVPELGRGTAGEVADGRADVGIATLSEDEDPLPGLSAVELLREPYFLVRPKGRPDVTGLPLVDWAENCSSSTRSWWSRQDWLPATTIDVADDGVVLSMVAKGIGFAVLPQLTLTDPHPGVEVVPLGAEPPTRRLVLTTTPATARAVAVRELIDWLMIVLASLVLLLLMADLVRMSRSRAKRGKRP
;
A
#
# COMPACT_ATOMS: atom_id res chain seq x y z
N MET A 1 -49.52 -7.54 47.21
CA MET A 1 -50.06 -6.37 47.95
C MET A 1 -49.45 -5.12 47.29
N ARG A 2 -50.09 -4.55 46.27
CA ARG A 2 -51.12 -3.48 46.27
C ARG A 2 -50.65 -2.12 46.80
N HIS A 3 -50.68 -1.16 45.86
CA HIS A 3 -50.87 0.32 45.90
C HIS A 3 -49.65 1.13 45.44
N SER A 4 -49.55 1.80 44.27
CA SER A 4 -50.46 2.48 43.32
C SER A 4 -50.90 3.92 43.69
N ARG A 5 -50.39 4.92 42.95
CA ARG A 5 -50.98 6.20 42.47
C ARG A 5 -49.88 6.84 41.58
N LEU A 6 -49.90 7.00 40.25
CA LEU A 6 -50.89 7.22 39.19
C LEU A 6 -51.52 8.61 39.15
N GLN A 7 -51.45 9.21 37.94
CA GLN A 7 -52.27 10.25 37.28
C GLN A 7 -51.65 11.64 37.17
N ARG A 8 -51.67 12.38 36.04
CA ARG A 8 -52.24 12.36 34.65
C ARG A 8 -51.32 13.31 33.83
N GLY A 9 -51.22 13.38 32.51
CA GLY A 9 -52.01 12.90 31.37
C GLY A 9 -51.99 13.96 30.25
N CYS A 10 -52.13 13.51 29.01
CA CYS A 10 -52.58 14.24 27.80
C CYS A 10 -51.56 14.95 26.88
N THR A 11 -51.11 14.15 25.90
CA THR A 11 -51.06 14.41 24.44
C THR A 11 -51.83 15.61 23.87
N ALA A 12 -51.22 16.31 22.91
CA ALA A 12 -51.88 16.71 21.66
C ALA A 12 -50.85 16.93 20.52
N VAL A 13 -51.02 16.18 19.44
CA VAL A 13 -50.43 16.39 18.11
C VAL A 13 -51.40 17.26 17.30
N ARG A 14 -50.90 18.30 16.61
CA ARG A 14 -51.40 18.84 15.32
C ARG A 14 -50.44 19.91 14.76
N SER A 15 -49.94 19.68 13.55
CA SER A 15 -49.22 20.63 12.67
C SER A 15 -50.23 21.53 11.89
N PRO A 16 -49.85 22.32 10.86
CA PRO A 16 -48.74 23.27 10.67
C PRO A 16 -49.23 24.69 10.21
N GLY A 17 -48.33 25.67 10.14
CA GLY A 17 -48.49 26.87 9.29
C GLY A 17 -48.64 28.20 10.03
N ASP A 18 -47.56 29.00 10.06
CA ASP A 18 -47.54 30.32 9.41
C ASP A 18 -46.16 30.97 9.54
N ALA A 19 -45.67 31.49 8.41
CA ALA A 19 -44.35 32.03 8.21
C ALA A 19 -44.31 33.56 8.44
N ALA A 20 -43.26 34.06 9.08
CA ALA A 20 -42.73 35.40 8.85
C ALA A 20 -41.23 35.46 9.18
N PRO A 21 -40.40 36.17 8.38
CA PRO A 21 -38.94 35.97 8.36
C PRO A 21 -38.20 36.92 9.33
N GLY A 22 -37.36 36.35 10.19
CA GLY A 22 -36.41 37.07 11.04
C GLY A 22 -35.14 37.47 10.28
N ARG A 23 -34.78 38.74 10.40
CA ARG A 23 -33.70 39.46 9.69
C ARG A 23 -32.29 38.91 9.99
N PRO A 24 -31.34 39.00 9.03
CA PRO A 24 -29.95 38.56 9.23
C PRO A 24 -29.14 39.56 10.06
N CYS A 25 -28.42 39.07 11.08
CA CYS A 25 -27.42 39.82 11.82
C CYS A 25 -26.16 40.07 10.96
N HIS A 26 -26.09 41.21 10.28
CA HIS A 26 -24.84 41.76 9.77
C HIS A 26 -24.11 42.51 10.88
N ARG A 27 -23.04 41.92 11.45
CA ARG A 27 -22.05 42.70 12.20
C ARG A 27 -21.10 43.35 11.20
N ARG A 28 -21.26 44.67 11.07
CA ARG A 28 -20.40 45.62 10.36
C ARG A 28 -19.02 45.62 11.02
N TRP A 29 -17.98 45.23 10.28
CA TRP A 29 -16.58 45.44 10.65
C TRP A 29 -16.25 46.93 10.38
N SER A 30 -16.08 47.71 11.45
CA SER A 30 -15.54 49.07 11.37
C SER A 30 -14.02 49.00 11.34
N GLY A 31 -13.44 49.32 10.19
CA GLY A 31 -11.98 49.40 10.01
C GLY A 31 -11.38 50.54 10.84
N GLY A 32 -10.50 50.18 11.76
CA GLY A 32 -9.54 51.09 12.37
C GLY A 32 -8.21 50.95 11.65
N THR A 33 -7.82 51.98 10.91
CA THR A 33 -6.48 52.16 10.36
C THR A 33 -5.49 52.48 11.47
N SER A 34 -4.62 51.54 11.83
CA SER A 34 -3.36 51.84 12.51
C SER A 34 -2.24 51.22 11.69
N GLY A 35 -1.38 52.07 11.12
CA GLY A 35 -0.25 51.65 10.30
C GLY A 35 0.63 50.63 11.03
N ARG A 36 0.99 49.55 10.33
CA ARG A 36 2.06 48.65 10.73
C ARG A 36 3.14 48.66 9.66
N ASP A 37 4.34 48.94 10.16
CA ASP A 37 5.65 48.83 9.55
C ASP A 37 5.85 47.42 8.90
N PRO A 38 6.44 47.29 7.68
CA PRO A 38 6.59 45.99 7.01
C PRO A 38 7.66 45.06 7.61
N HIS A 39 8.34 45.46 8.69
CA HIS A 39 9.43 44.69 9.31
C HIS A 39 9.11 44.17 10.73
N GLN A 40 7.88 43.68 10.95
CA GLN A 40 7.61 42.87 12.15
C GLN A 40 8.03 41.43 11.91
N HIS A 41 9.22 41.09 12.42
CA HIS A 41 9.65 39.71 12.68
C HIS A 41 8.51 38.92 13.32
N LEU A 42 8.14 37.79 12.71
CA LEU A 42 7.26 36.77 13.29
C LEU A 42 7.79 36.40 14.70
N PRO A 43 7.05 36.67 15.78
CA PRO A 43 7.49 36.30 17.11
C PRO A 43 7.31 34.79 17.32
N GLY A 44 8.43 34.12 17.59
CA GLY A 44 8.49 32.94 18.46
C GLY A 44 8.18 31.58 17.82
N VAL A 45 9.24 30.90 17.37
CA VAL A 45 9.30 29.46 17.08
C VAL A 45 9.43 28.51 18.31
N PRO A 46 9.46 28.90 19.62
CA PRO A 46 9.74 27.92 20.68
C PRO A 46 8.54 27.04 21.05
N ALA A 47 7.29 27.53 21.00
CA ALA A 47 6.13 26.76 21.45
C ALA A 47 5.81 25.55 20.54
N GLY A 48 6.03 25.68 19.23
CA GLY A 48 5.84 24.60 18.27
C GLY A 48 6.92 23.51 18.39
N GLN A 49 8.17 23.92 18.60
CA GLN A 49 9.30 23.01 18.77
C GLN A 49 9.15 22.17 20.06
N HIS A 50 8.72 22.78 21.17
CA HIS A 50 8.44 22.05 22.42
C HIS A 50 7.24 21.10 22.31
N ALA A 51 6.21 21.43 21.51
CA ALA A 51 5.10 20.51 21.27
C ALA A 51 5.55 19.30 20.42
N GLN A 52 6.43 19.53 19.44
CA GLN A 52 6.98 18.49 18.58
C GLN A 52 7.90 17.53 19.33
N GLU A 53 8.83 18.05 20.14
CA GLU A 53 9.70 17.28 21.02
C GLU A 53 8.88 16.39 21.97
N ARG A 54 7.83 16.94 22.59
CA ARG A 54 6.94 16.18 23.47
C ARG A 54 6.18 15.07 22.75
N VAL A 55 5.78 15.28 21.50
CA VAL A 55 5.16 14.22 20.69
C VAL A 55 6.20 13.16 20.32
N HIS A 56 7.43 13.56 19.99
CA HIS A 56 8.52 12.65 19.69
C HIS A 56 8.88 11.75 20.90
N ASP A 57 9.02 12.33 22.10
CA ASP A 57 9.30 11.60 23.34
C ASP A 57 8.20 10.57 23.68
N VAL A 58 6.93 10.98 23.47
CA VAL A 58 5.78 10.07 23.61
C VAL A 58 5.85 8.95 22.58
N LEU A 59 6.28 9.26 21.35
CA LEU A 59 6.41 8.22 20.33
C LEU A 59 7.53 7.23 20.66
N GLU A 60 8.73 7.66 21.07
CA GLU A 60 9.80 6.73 21.45
C GLU A 60 9.35 5.82 22.61
N THR A 61 8.69 6.38 23.61
CA THR A 61 8.21 5.62 24.78
C THR A 61 7.16 4.57 24.42
N VAL A 62 6.27 4.88 23.48
CA VAL A 62 5.18 3.99 23.06
C VAL A 62 5.65 2.95 22.04
N ASP A 63 6.59 3.30 21.16
CA ASP A 63 7.19 2.36 20.20
C ASP A 63 7.83 1.18 20.96
N HIS A 64 8.62 1.47 22.00
CA HIS A 64 9.22 0.43 22.85
C HIS A 64 8.23 -0.49 23.58
N ARG A 65 6.98 -0.07 23.79
CA ARG A 65 5.95 -0.88 24.44
C ARG A 65 5.09 -1.69 23.47
N LEU A 66 5.07 -1.32 22.19
CA LEU A 66 4.17 -1.87 21.18
C LEU A 66 4.85 -2.74 20.11
N ILE A 67 6.19 -2.83 20.09
CA ILE A 67 7.00 -3.57 19.09
C ILE A 67 6.64 -5.06 18.92
N ASP A 68 5.77 -5.65 19.76
CA ASP A 68 5.48 -7.10 19.71
C ASP A 68 3.97 -7.45 19.75
N ARG A 69 3.06 -6.53 19.38
CA ARG A 69 1.61 -6.77 19.53
C ARG A 69 0.86 -6.72 18.21
N ASN A 70 0.24 -7.85 17.85
CA ASN A 70 -0.67 -7.96 16.71
C ASN A 70 -1.99 -7.20 17.00
N PRO A 71 -2.27 -6.08 16.30
CA PRO A 71 -3.46 -5.27 16.54
C PRO A 71 -4.77 -6.00 16.22
N ALA A 72 -4.73 -7.10 15.46
CA ALA A 72 -5.91 -7.88 15.09
C ALA A 72 -6.48 -8.74 16.24
N ARG A 73 -5.78 -8.87 17.38
CA ARG A 73 -6.23 -9.63 18.57
C ARG A 73 -6.74 -8.76 19.72
N LEU A 74 -6.77 -7.43 19.56
CA LEU A 74 -7.09 -6.49 20.63
C LEU A 74 -8.55 -6.00 20.54
N ASP A 75 -9.26 -6.01 21.66
CA ASP A 75 -10.61 -5.44 21.77
C ASP A 75 -10.56 -3.94 21.41
N VAL A 76 -11.40 -3.53 20.46
CA VAL A 76 -11.48 -2.17 19.90
C VAL A 76 -11.75 -1.11 20.97
N ARG A 77 -12.30 -1.51 22.13
CA ARG A 77 -12.58 -0.63 23.29
C ARG A 77 -11.51 -0.66 24.37
N SER A 78 -10.46 -1.45 24.22
CA SER A 78 -9.36 -1.48 25.17
C SER A 78 -8.57 -0.17 25.14
N HIS A 79 -8.03 0.23 26.30
CA HIS A 79 -7.13 1.37 26.43
C HIS A 79 -5.96 1.29 25.43
N GLU A 80 -5.46 0.08 25.19
CA GLU A 80 -4.34 -0.19 24.28
C GLU A 80 -4.65 0.17 22.82
N VAL A 81 -5.88 -0.05 22.34
CA VAL A 81 -6.28 0.34 20.97
C VAL A 81 -6.41 1.86 20.84
N LEU A 82 -6.87 2.55 21.89
CA LEU A 82 -6.95 4.01 21.89
C LEU A 82 -5.56 4.65 21.91
N GLU A 83 -4.63 4.11 22.71
CA GLU A 83 -3.22 4.52 22.73
C GLU A 83 -2.55 4.28 21.38
N LEU A 84 -2.72 3.10 20.77
CA LEU A 84 -2.18 2.80 19.45
C LEU A 84 -2.72 3.75 18.37
N ARG A 85 -4.01 4.11 18.42
CA ARG A 85 -4.60 5.09 17.48
C ARG A 85 -4.04 6.50 17.67
N ALA A 86 -3.89 6.94 18.92
CA ALA A 86 -3.27 8.23 19.23
C ALA A 86 -1.82 8.27 18.76
N TYR A 87 -1.08 7.18 18.97
CA TYR A 87 0.29 6.99 18.53
C TYR A 87 0.44 7.06 17.00
N ILE A 88 -0.35 6.28 16.26
CA ILE A 88 -0.36 6.30 14.79
C ILE A 88 -0.67 7.72 14.29
N ARG A 89 -1.66 8.38 14.88
CA ARG A 89 -2.01 9.77 14.52
C ARG A 89 -0.86 10.74 14.78
N ALA A 90 -0.20 10.62 15.93
CA ALA A 90 0.96 11.43 16.27
C ALA A 90 2.10 11.24 15.24
N ARG A 91 2.38 10.00 14.83
CA ARG A 91 3.37 9.70 13.78
C ARG A 91 3.01 10.37 12.46
N HIS A 92 1.75 10.28 12.03
CA HIS A 92 1.26 10.96 10.82
C HIS A 92 1.41 12.49 10.91
N ILE A 93 1.06 13.10 12.06
CA ILE A 93 1.16 14.56 12.26
C ILE A 93 2.62 15.01 12.17
N LEU A 94 3.53 14.34 12.89
CA LEU A 94 4.96 14.66 12.82
C LEU A 94 5.48 14.52 11.39
N ARG A 95 5.04 13.48 10.68
CA ARG A 95 5.45 13.26 9.30
C ARG A 95 5.00 14.39 8.38
N GLN A 96 3.75 14.83 8.50
CA GLN A 96 3.25 15.96 7.71
C GLN A 96 3.96 17.27 8.05
N PHE A 97 4.38 17.45 9.32
CA PHE A 97 5.16 18.60 9.71
C PHE A 97 6.57 18.61 9.08
N GLU A 98 7.26 17.46 9.08
CA GLU A 98 8.56 17.31 8.39
C GLU A 98 8.46 17.63 6.90
N VAL A 99 7.42 17.12 6.23
CA VAL A 99 7.14 17.37 4.81
C VAL A 99 6.91 18.85 4.59
N LEU A 100 6.04 19.49 5.39
CA LEU A 100 5.74 20.93 5.28
C LEU A 100 7.00 21.79 5.41
N VAL A 101 7.86 21.51 6.40
CA VAL A 101 9.10 22.27 6.60
C VAL A 101 10.04 22.10 5.42
N THR A 102 10.13 20.90 4.87
CA THR A 102 10.98 20.61 3.70
C THR A 102 10.46 21.32 2.46
N GLU A 103 9.16 21.21 2.18
CA GLU A 103 8.54 21.87 1.02
C GLU A 103 8.60 23.39 1.09
N ALA A 104 8.45 23.99 2.28
CA ALA A 104 8.59 25.43 2.44
C ALA A 104 10.02 25.91 2.11
N ARG A 105 11.04 25.14 2.49
CA ARG A 105 12.44 25.42 2.15
C ARG A 105 12.70 25.24 0.65
N ASP A 106 12.22 24.14 0.10
CA ASP A 106 12.36 23.76 -1.30
C ASP A 106 11.67 24.74 -2.25
N ALA A 107 10.48 25.22 -1.89
CA ALA A 107 9.76 26.23 -2.65
C ALA A 107 10.56 27.54 -2.78
N ALA A 108 11.30 27.92 -1.73
CA ALA A 108 12.18 29.10 -1.77
C ALA A 108 13.43 28.87 -2.62
N ALA A 109 13.92 27.63 -2.72
CA ALA A 109 15.13 27.26 -3.45
C ALA A 109 14.86 26.79 -4.90
N GLY A 110 13.60 26.50 -5.26
CA GLY A 110 13.25 25.89 -6.55
C GLY A 110 13.72 24.44 -6.69
N THR A 111 13.88 23.72 -5.57
CA THR A 111 14.38 22.33 -5.52
C THR A 111 13.29 21.38 -5.06
N VAL A 112 13.54 20.06 -5.19
CA VAL A 112 12.73 19.02 -4.54
C VAL A 112 13.66 18.13 -3.75
N SER A 113 13.43 18.03 -2.45
CA SER A 113 14.25 17.28 -1.52
C SER A 113 13.45 16.61 -0.41
N GLY A 114 14.13 15.83 0.40
CA GLY A 114 13.57 15.17 1.58
C GLY A 114 13.53 13.66 1.46
N THR A 115 13.16 13.01 2.55
CA THR A 115 13.08 11.55 2.61
C THR A 115 11.73 11.06 2.10
N VAL A 116 11.71 9.98 1.34
CA VAL A 116 10.47 9.25 0.98
C VAL A 116 10.60 7.81 1.47
N ARG A 117 9.71 7.40 2.38
CA ARG A 117 9.68 6.06 2.98
C ARG A 117 8.74 5.16 2.21
N ILE A 118 9.25 4.04 1.71
CA ILE A 118 8.58 3.18 0.75
C ILE A 118 8.53 1.76 1.34
N ALA A 119 7.34 1.26 1.61
CA ALA A 119 7.13 -0.15 1.92
C ALA A 119 6.86 -0.92 0.63
N ALA A 120 7.59 -2.00 0.39
CA ALA A 120 7.37 -2.86 -0.78
C ALA A 120 7.67 -4.32 -0.44
N PHE A 121 6.92 -5.25 -1.02
CA PHE A 121 7.31 -6.66 -1.01
C PHE A 121 8.46 -6.89 -2.00
N ARG A 122 9.16 -8.03 -1.85
CA ARG A 122 10.45 -8.27 -2.51
C ARG A 122 10.42 -8.12 -4.03
N SER A 123 9.49 -8.78 -4.71
CA SER A 123 9.43 -8.71 -6.19
C SER A 123 9.02 -7.32 -6.70
N ALA A 124 8.18 -6.59 -5.98
CA ALA A 124 7.92 -5.17 -6.26
C ALA A 124 9.18 -4.30 -6.10
N ALA A 125 9.95 -4.52 -5.03
CA ALA A 125 11.19 -3.78 -4.80
C ALA A 125 12.21 -4.01 -5.93
N LEU A 126 12.38 -5.26 -6.34
CA LEU A 126 13.35 -5.65 -7.37
C LEU A 126 12.98 -5.19 -8.77
N HIS A 127 11.71 -5.32 -9.15
CA HIS A 127 11.29 -5.19 -10.55
C HIS A 127 10.53 -3.90 -10.86
N LEU A 128 9.89 -3.28 -9.87
CA LEU A 128 9.15 -2.02 -10.07
C LEU A 128 9.89 -0.84 -9.46
N LEU A 129 10.28 -0.96 -8.19
CA LEU A 129 10.85 0.15 -7.45
C LEU A 129 12.28 0.46 -7.92
N ARG A 130 13.13 -0.56 -8.08
CA ARG A 130 14.53 -0.35 -8.49
C ARG A 130 14.67 0.54 -9.74
N PRO A 131 14.02 0.26 -10.90
CA PRO A 131 14.18 1.14 -12.07
C PRO A 131 13.58 2.54 -11.86
N ALA A 132 12.52 2.66 -11.04
CA ALA A 132 11.95 3.96 -10.68
C ALA A 132 12.92 4.78 -9.82
N LEU A 133 13.62 4.16 -8.87
CA LEU A 133 14.62 4.82 -8.04
C LEU A 133 15.86 5.24 -8.82
N GLU A 134 16.30 4.45 -9.82
CA GLU A 134 17.36 4.86 -10.74
C GLU A 134 17.01 6.16 -11.45
N THR A 135 15.76 6.29 -11.92
CA THR A 135 15.28 7.48 -12.62
C THR A 135 15.06 8.65 -11.66
N LEU A 136 14.45 8.40 -10.49
CA LEU A 136 14.22 9.40 -9.46
C LEU A 136 15.55 9.99 -8.97
N GLY A 137 16.57 9.18 -8.71
CA GLY A 137 17.87 9.67 -8.25
C GLY A 137 18.57 10.56 -9.28
N ALA A 138 18.39 10.28 -10.58
CA ALA A 138 18.93 11.10 -11.65
C ALA A 138 18.18 12.43 -11.83
N ARG A 139 16.87 12.47 -11.54
CA ARG A 139 15.99 13.61 -11.81
C ARG A 139 15.74 14.50 -10.60
N CYS A 140 15.75 13.90 -9.41
CA CYS A 140 15.44 14.51 -8.13
C CYS A 140 16.51 14.11 -7.09
N PRO A 141 17.79 14.50 -7.26
CA PRO A 141 18.89 14.05 -6.41
C PRO A 141 18.78 14.47 -4.94
N GLY A 142 17.94 15.47 -4.63
CA GLY A 142 17.64 15.88 -3.26
C GLY A 142 16.67 14.93 -2.54
N VAL A 143 16.00 14.04 -3.27
CA VAL A 143 15.05 13.07 -2.71
C VAL A 143 15.80 11.81 -2.27
N VAL A 144 15.66 11.45 -1.00
CA VAL A 144 16.33 10.30 -0.38
C VAL A 144 15.30 9.18 -0.16
N PRO A 145 15.25 8.15 -1.00
CA PRO A 145 14.36 7.00 -0.80
C PRO A 145 14.86 6.11 0.35
N GLN A 146 13.95 5.71 1.23
CA GLN A 146 14.16 4.69 2.26
C GLN A 146 13.21 3.53 1.98
N VAL A 147 13.76 2.35 1.69
CA VAL A 147 12.96 1.18 1.28
C VAL A 147 12.89 0.17 2.43
N LEU A 148 11.67 -0.19 2.82
CA LEU A 148 11.38 -1.25 3.76
C LEU A 148 10.82 -2.44 2.98
N ILE A 149 11.49 -3.58 3.11
CA ILE A 149 10.98 -4.84 2.56
C ILE A 149 10.01 -5.45 3.57
N VAL A 150 8.75 -5.57 3.17
CA VAL A 150 7.66 -6.00 4.05
C VAL A 150 6.94 -7.17 3.39
N PRO A 151 6.81 -8.32 4.08
CA PRO A 151 6.02 -9.43 3.58
C PRO A 151 4.57 -9.02 3.38
N GLU A 152 3.97 -9.41 2.26
CA GLU A 152 2.58 -9.05 1.95
C GLU A 152 1.59 -10.01 2.62
N LEU A 153 1.60 -9.99 3.95
CA LEU A 153 0.74 -10.78 4.83
C LEU A 153 -0.14 -9.87 5.69
N GLY A 154 -1.42 -10.22 5.83
CA GLY A 154 -2.37 -9.44 6.61
C GLY A 154 -2.54 -8.03 6.03
N ARG A 155 -2.15 -6.99 6.79
CA ARG A 155 -2.18 -5.61 6.29
C ARG A 155 -1.00 -5.28 5.37
N GLY A 156 0.07 -6.08 5.42
CA GLY A 156 1.25 -5.95 4.56
C GLY A 156 1.83 -4.53 4.50
N THR A 157 2.36 -4.19 3.33
CA THR A 157 2.91 -2.87 2.98
C THR A 157 1.90 -1.73 3.15
N ALA A 158 0.61 -1.97 2.86
CA ALA A 158 -0.45 -0.98 3.10
C ALA A 158 -0.62 -0.68 4.60
N GLY A 159 -0.40 -1.67 5.46
CA GLY A 159 -0.39 -1.54 6.91
C GLY A 159 0.68 -0.57 7.41
N GLU A 160 1.87 -0.62 6.82
CA GLU A 160 2.97 0.30 7.15
C GLU A 160 2.60 1.75 6.83
N VAL A 161 1.92 1.98 5.71
CA VAL A 161 1.42 3.32 5.35
C VAL A 161 0.33 3.76 6.33
N ALA A 162 -0.65 2.90 6.59
CA ALA A 162 -1.74 3.22 7.52
C ALA A 162 -1.23 3.51 8.94
N ASP A 163 -0.15 2.85 9.37
CA ASP A 163 0.48 3.07 10.67
C ASP A 163 1.47 4.25 10.68
N GLY A 164 1.67 4.93 9.55
CA GLY A 164 2.56 6.08 9.39
C GLY A 164 4.05 5.73 9.37
N ARG A 165 4.41 4.45 9.21
CA ARG A 165 5.80 3.97 9.10
C ARG A 165 6.35 4.15 7.68
N ALA A 166 5.48 4.19 6.68
CA ALA A 166 5.81 4.49 5.29
C ALA A 166 4.94 5.62 4.72
N ASP A 167 5.47 6.34 3.74
CA ASP A 167 4.73 7.35 2.97
C ASP A 167 3.93 6.72 1.82
N VAL A 168 4.52 5.67 1.24
CA VAL A 168 4.02 4.93 0.09
C VAL A 168 4.19 3.43 0.34
N GLY A 169 3.20 2.63 -0.05
CA GLY A 169 3.23 1.17 0.00
C GLY A 169 2.91 0.57 -1.36
N ILE A 170 3.76 -0.32 -1.88
CA ILE A 170 3.42 -1.14 -3.05
C ILE A 170 2.79 -2.43 -2.54
N ALA A 171 1.47 -2.49 -2.59
CA ALA A 171 0.65 -3.52 -2.00
C ALA A 171 -0.02 -4.40 -3.06
N THR A 172 -0.55 -5.54 -2.62
CA THR A 172 -1.41 -6.38 -3.46
C THR A 172 -2.84 -6.38 -2.93
N LEU A 173 -3.82 -6.28 -3.82
CA LEU A 173 -5.23 -6.42 -3.51
C LEU A 173 -5.83 -7.56 -4.33
N SER A 174 -6.78 -8.28 -3.71
CA SER A 174 -7.72 -9.11 -4.45
C SER A 174 -8.53 -8.26 -5.44
N GLU A 175 -9.17 -8.91 -6.41
CA GLU A 175 -9.92 -8.21 -7.47
C GLU A 175 -11.03 -7.30 -6.92
N ASP A 176 -11.74 -7.77 -5.91
CA ASP A 176 -12.90 -7.09 -5.32
C ASP A 176 -12.58 -6.38 -3.99
N GLU A 177 -11.30 -6.26 -3.64
CA GLU A 177 -10.85 -5.72 -2.34
C GLU A 177 -10.60 -4.21 -2.38
N ASP A 178 -11.21 -3.46 -1.48
CA ASP A 178 -10.92 -2.03 -1.32
C ASP A 178 -9.62 -1.79 -0.52
N PRO A 179 -8.91 -0.68 -0.76
CA PRO A 179 -7.75 -0.32 0.05
C PRO A 179 -8.13 -0.12 1.53
N LEU A 180 -7.14 -0.26 2.42
CA LEU A 180 -7.35 -0.01 3.85
C LEU A 180 -7.95 1.38 4.11
N PRO A 181 -8.86 1.51 5.09
CA PRO A 181 -9.50 2.79 5.40
C PRO A 181 -8.50 3.92 5.64
N GLY A 182 -8.73 5.07 5.01
CA GLY A 182 -7.85 6.24 5.10
C GLY A 182 -6.68 6.23 4.13
N LEU A 183 -6.51 5.17 3.34
CA LEU A 183 -5.57 5.13 2.22
C LEU A 183 -6.29 5.33 0.89
N SER A 184 -5.60 5.97 -0.03
CA SER A 184 -5.91 5.94 -1.46
C SER A 184 -5.03 4.90 -2.13
N ALA A 185 -5.57 4.20 -3.13
CA ALA A 185 -4.83 3.26 -3.96
C ALA A 185 -4.89 3.67 -5.44
N VAL A 186 -3.77 3.52 -6.14
CA VAL A 186 -3.67 3.64 -7.59
C VAL A 186 -3.23 2.29 -8.14
N GLU A 187 -3.97 1.73 -9.09
CA GLU A 187 -3.59 0.47 -9.75
C GLU A 187 -2.33 0.69 -10.58
N LEU A 188 -1.28 -0.07 -10.28
CA LEU A 188 0.00 -0.06 -10.99
C LEU A 188 -0.03 -1.04 -12.15
N LEU A 189 -0.44 -2.27 -11.86
CA LEU A 189 -0.64 -3.32 -12.84
C LEU A 189 -1.58 -4.39 -12.29
N ARG A 190 -2.12 -5.18 -13.19
CA ARG A 190 -2.82 -6.42 -12.87
C ARG A 190 -2.07 -7.57 -13.52
N GLU A 191 -1.69 -8.55 -12.72
CA GLU A 191 -0.87 -9.67 -13.20
C GLU A 191 -1.56 -11.02 -13.01
N PRO A 192 -1.36 -11.95 -13.97
CA PRO A 192 -1.76 -13.34 -13.83
C PRO A 192 -0.70 -14.15 -13.08
N TYR A 193 -1.10 -15.34 -12.66
CA TYR A 193 -0.19 -16.36 -12.15
C TYR A 193 0.17 -17.38 -13.24
N PHE A 194 1.32 -18.01 -13.08
CA PHE A 194 1.86 -19.04 -13.98
C PHE A 194 2.22 -20.30 -13.20
N LEU A 195 2.15 -21.45 -13.87
CA LEU A 195 2.77 -22.68 -13.42
C LEU A 195 4.28 -22.59 -13.64
N VAL A 196 5.04 -22.87 -12.61
CA VAL A 196 6.50 -22.94 -12.64
C VAL A 196 6.91 -24.36 -12.29
N ARG A 197 7.59 -25.02 -13.23
CA ARG A 197 8.01 -26.42 -13.11
C ARG A 197 9.50 -26.59 -13.40
N PRO A 198 10.13 -27.70 -12.98
CA PRO A 198 11.51 -27.98 -13.33
C PRO A 198 11.68 -28.09 -14.85
N LYS A 199 12.73 -27.50 -15.39
CA LYS A 199 13.00 -27.54 -16.83
C LYS A 199 13.23 -28.98 -17.30
N GLY A 200 12.57 -29.35 -18.40
CA GLY A 200 12.67 -30.70 -18.96
C GLY A 200 11.76 -31.74 -18.28
N ARG A 201 10.98 -31.34 -17.27
CA ARG A 201 9.99 -32.20 -16.62
C ARG A 201 8.58 -31.63 -16.80
N PRO A 202 7.89 -31.96 -17.91
CA PRO A 202 6.60 -31.35 -18.22
C PRO A 202 5.47 -31.82 -17.31
N ASP A 203 5.54 -33.07 -16.85
CA ASP A 203 4.57 -33.64 -15.92
C ASP A 203 4.94 -33.31 -14.47
N VAL A 204 4.03 -32.59 -13.80
CA VAL A 204 4.14 -32.23 -12.39
C VAL A 204 3.42 -33.22 -11.47
N THR A 205 2.76 -34.24 -12.03
CA THR A 205 2.06 -35.26 -11.25
C THR A 205 3.04 -35.95 -10.28
N GLY A 206 2.65 -36.03 -9.01
CA GLY A 206 3.47 -36.61 -7.94
C GLY A 206 4.61 -35.73 -7.44
N LEU A 207 4.79 -34.51 -7.97
CA LEU A 207 5.69 -33.53 -7.36
C LEU A 207 5.00 -32.78 -6.21
N PRO A 208 5.73 -32.43 -5.15
CA PRO A 208 5.25 -31.50 -4.12
C PRO A 208 4.89 -30.14 -4.70
N LEU A 209 3.78 -29.56 -4.24
CA LEU A 209 3.52 -28.13 -4.41
C LEU A 209 4.37 -27.35 -3.38
N VAL A 210 5.25 -26.50 -3.89
CA VAL A 210 6.03 -25.53 -3.13
C VAL A 210 5.24 -24.22 -3.15
N ASP A 211 4.70 -23.84 -2.01
CA ASP A 211 3.92 -22.62 -1.82
C ASP A 211 4.78 -21.54 -1.15
N TRP A 212 4.37 -20.29 -1.35
CA TRP A 212 4.93 -19.12 -0.71
C TRP A 212 3.82 -18.39 0.05
N ALA A 213 4.04 -18.07 1.31
CA ALA A 213 2.99 -17.51 2.17
C ALA A 213 2.32 -16.24 1.60
N GLU A 214 3.08 -15.38 0.91
CA GLU A 214 2.59 -14.11 0.32
C GLU A 214 1.96 -14.26 -1.07
N ASN A 215 1.94 -15.49 -1.60
CA ASN A 215 1.50 -15.83 -2.95
C ASN A 215 -0.03 -15.82 -3.11
N CYS A 216 -0.78 -15.58 -2.04
CA CYS A 216 -2.17 -15.98 -1.98
C CYS A 216 -3.08 -14.90 -1.43
N SER A 217 -3.69 -14.16 -2.36
CA SER A 217 -4.97 -13.50 -2.11
C SER A 217 -6.08 -14.55 -1.93
N SER A 218 -7.20 -14.16 -1.32
CA SER A 218 -8.37 -15.04 -1.17
C SER A 218 -8.86 -15.59 -2.52
N SER A 219 -8.77 -14.79 -3.58
CA SER A 219 -9.14 -15.18 -4.94
C SER A 219 -8.20 -16.23 -5.54
N THR A 220 -6.88 -16.12 -5.32
CA THR A 220 -5.91 -17.16 -5.76
C THR A 220 -6.17 -18.49 -5.06
N ARG A 221 -6.41 -18.47 -3.74
CA ARG A 221 -6.75 -19.69 -2.97
C ARG A 221 -8.06 -20.32 -3.43
N SER A 222 -9.07 -19.49 -3.72
CA SER A 222 -10.34 -19.94 -4.29
C SER A 222 -10.13 -20.63 -5.63
N TRP A 223 -9.30 -20.06 -6.51
CA TRP A 223 -8.95 -20.68 -7.79
C TRP A 223 -8.20 -22.01 -7.60
N TRP A 224 -7.22 -22.09 -6.69
CA TRP A 224 -6.50 -23.34 -6.35
C TRP A 224 -7.43 -24.45 -5.90
N SER A 225 -8.41 -24.14 -5.04
CA SER A 225 -9.34 -25.16 -4.50
C SER A 225 -10.22 -25.82 -5.56
N ARG A 226 -10.33 -25.23 -6.76
CA ARG A 226 -11.10 -25.77 -7.89
C ARG A 226 -10.25 -26.60 -8.87
N GLN A 227 -8.96 -26.78 -8.59
CA GLN A 227 -8.04 -27.49 -9.48
C GLN A 227 -7.80 -28.92 -9.00
N ASP A 228 -8.32 -29.92 -9.70
CA ASP A 228 -8.11 -31.34 -9.35
C ASP A 228 -6.65 -31.80 -9.46
N TRP A 229 -5.85 -31.11 -10.28
CA TRP A 229 -4.45 -31.43 -10.54
C TRP A 229 -3.49 -30.79 -9.52
N LEU A 230 -3.95 -29.83 -8.73
CA LEU A 230 -3.12 -29.09 -7.77
C LEU A 230 -3.24 -29.76 -6.38
N PRO A 231 -2.18 -30.38 -5.86
CA PRO A 231 -2.23 -31.00 -4.54
C PRO A 231 -2.26 -29.94 -3.44
N ALA A 232 -2.62 -30.36 -2.22
CA ALA A 232 -2.43 -29.51 -1.05
C ALA A 232 -0.96 -29.10 -0.90
N THR A 233 -0.72 -27.88 -0.39
CA THR A 233 0.62 -27.38 -0.11
C THR A 233 1.42 -28.41 0.66
N THR A 234 2.54 -28.83 0.09
CA THR A 234 3.40 -29.86 0.67
C THR A 234 4.65 -29.24 1.29
N ILE A 235 5.12 -28.11 0.73
CA ILE A 235 6.28 -27.38 1.23
C ILE A 235 5.89 -25.90 1.31
N ASP A 236 6.03 -25.30 2.49
CA ASP A 236 5.78 -23.88 2.74
C ASP A 236 7.10 -23.12 2.86
N VAL A 237 7.21 -22.00 2.15
CA VAL A 237 8.44 -21.21 2.01
C VAL A 237 8.10 -19.74 2.22
N ALA A 238 8.98 -19.00 2.89
CA ALA A 238 8.76 -17.57 3.16
C ALA A 238 9.22 -16.64 2.03
N ASP A 239 10.00 -17.14 1.06
CA ASP A 239 10.69 -16.34 0.04
C ASP A 239 10.53 -16.94 -1.36
N ASP A 240 10.14 -16.11 -2.31
CA ASP A 240 9.85 -16.49 -3.70
C ASP A 240 11.09 -16.96 -4.48
N GLY A 241 12.26 -16.38 -4.20
CA GLY A 241 13.53 -16.82 -4.77
C GLY A 241 13.96 -18.19 -4.29
N VAL A 242 13.68 -18.53 -3.02
CA VAL A 242 13.88 -19.90 -2.50
C VAL A 242 12.96 -20.88 -3.21
N VAL A 243 11.68 -20.52 -3.41
CA VAL A 243 10.75 -21.34 -4.21
C VAL A 243 11.31 -21.61 -5.60
N LEU A 244 11.75 -20.58 -6.32
CA LEU A 244 12.32 -20.72 -7.67
C LEU A 244 13.57 -21.62 -7.68
N SER A 245 14.43 -21.52 -6.67
CA SER A 245 15.61 -22.38 -6.51
C SER A 245 15.22 -23.85 -6.28
N MET A 246 14.23 -24.12 -5.43
CA MET A 246 13.74 -25.48 -5.16
C MET A 246 13.12 -26.12 -6.39
N VAL A 247 12.28 -25.37 -7.12
CA VAL A 247 11.70 -25.83 -8.39
C VAL A 247 12.80 -26.10 -9.41
N ALA A 248 13.80 -25.23 -9.53
CA ALA A 248 14.92 -25.44 -10.44
C ALA A 248 15.75 -26.70 -10.14
N LYS A 249 15.78 -27.13 -8.88
CA LYS A 249 16.44 -28.38 -8.44
C LYS A 249 15.55 -29.61 -8.54
N GLY A 250 14.31 -29.47 -9.02
CA GLY A 250 13.39 -30.60 -9.18
C GLY A 250 12.70 -31.05 -7.90
N ILE A 251 12.78 -30.27 -6.81
CA ILE A 251 12.20 -30.61 -5.50
C ILE A 251 10.67 -30.57 -5.56
N GLY A 252 10.10 -29.71 -6.41
CA GLY A 252 8.67 -29.57 -6.58
C GLY A 252 8.32 -28.65 -7.74
N PHE A 253 7.08 -28.17 -7.75
CA PHE A 253 6.59 -27.15 -8.66
C PHE A 253 5.85 -26.07 -7.88
N ALA A 254 5.61 -24.92 -8.51
CA ALA A 254 4.95 -23.78 -7.87
C ALA A 254 3.97 -23.10 -8.82
N VAL A 255 3.05 -22.32 -8.26
CA VAL A 255 2.24 -21.36 -9.00
C VAL A 255 2.66 -19.99 -8.52
N LEU A 256 3.20 -19.13 -9.40
CA LEU A 256 3.80 -17.85 -8.99
C LEU A 256 3.28 -16.68 -9.85
N PRO A 257 3.18 -15.46 -9.28
CA PRO A 257 2.76 -14.27 -9.99
C PRO A 257 3.81 -13.85 -11.02
N GLN A 258 3.36 -13.20 -12.11
CA GLN A 258 4.22 -12.78 -13.22
C GLN A 258 5.45 -11.99 -12.77
N LEU A 259 5.32 -11.10 -11.79
CA LEU A 259 6.37 -10.18 -11.37
C LEU A 259 7.57 -10.92 -10.78
N THR A 260 7.33 -11.96 -9.97
CA THR A 260 8.37 -12.87 -9.46
C THR A 260 9.10 -13.62 -10.59
N LEU A 261 8.48 -13.71 -11.77
CA LEU A 261 8.99 -14.42 -12.95
C LEU A 261 9.60 -13.47 -14.00
N THR A 262 9.89 -12.22 -13.62
CA THR A 262 10.54 -11.25 -14.51
C THR A 262 11.96 -11.72 -14.89
N ASP A 263 12.70 -12.31 -13.95
CA ASP A 263 14.01 -12.93 -14.19
C ASP A 263 14.07 -14.35 -13.57
N PRO A 264 13.42 -15.35 -14.18
CA PRO A 264 13.26 -16.65 -13.58
C PRO A 264 14.55 -17.46 -13.66
N HIS A 265 14.83 -18.27 -12.64
CA HIS A 265 16.00 -19.15 -12.60
C HIS A 265 16.08 -20.04 -13.86
N PRO A 266 17.25 -20.18 -14.53
CA PRO A 266 17.36 -20.86 -15.85
C PRO A 266 16.99 -22.35 -15.87
N GLY A 267 16.93 -22.96 -14.67
CA GLY A 267 16.50 -24.34 -14.42
C GLY A 267 14.98 -24.53 -14.30
N VAL A 268 14.16 -23.48 -14.44
CA VAL A 268 12.70 -23.59 -14.42
C VAL A 268 12.09 -23.39 -15.81
N GLU A 269 10.89 -23.90 -16.01
CA GLU A 269 10.03 -23.60 -17.14
C GLU A 269 8.74 -22.94 -16.63
N VAL A 270 8.37 -21.82 -17.27
CA VAL A 270 7.16 -21.05 -16.94
C VAL A 270 6.08 -21.38 -17.96
N VAL A 271 4.90 -21.78 -17.49
CA VAL A 271 3.78 -22.27 -18.30
C VAL A 271 2.50 -21.50 -17.92
N PRO A 272 1.75 -20.96 -18.90
CA PRO A 272 0.45 -20.32 -18.62
C PRO A 272 -0.54 -21.28 -17.95
N LEU A 273 -1.31 -20.77 -16.97
CA LEU A 273 -2.38 -21.51 -16.32
C LEU A 273 -3.69 -21.38 -17.12
N GLY A 274 -4.00 -22.39 -17.94
CA GLY A 274 -5.31 -22.52 -18.59
C GLY A 274 -5.81 -21.28 -19.34
N ALA A 275 -7.13 -21.17 -19.49
CA ALA A 275 -7.76 -20.01 -20.13
C ALA A 275 -8.07 -18.86 -19.15
N GLU A 276 -8.28 -19.18 -17.86
CA GLU A 276 -8.65 -18.24 -16.81
C GLU A 276 -7.69 -18.38 -15.62
N PRO A 277 -6.44 -17.90 -15.73
CA PRO A 277 -5.51 -17.86 -14.61
C PRO A 277 -6.06 -16.91 -13.51
N PRO A 278 -5.77 -17.17 -12.23
CA PRO A 278 -6.07 -16.18 -11.20
C PRO A 278 -5.21 -14.94 -11.45
N THR A 279 -5.73 -13.79 -11.04
CA THR A 279 -5.06 -12.49 -11.14
C THR A 279 -5.01 -11.81 -9.79
N ARG A 280 -4.03 -10.92 -9.61
CA ARG A 280 -3.99 -9.97 -8.51
C ARG A 280 -3.76 -8.56 -9.02
N ARG A 281 -4.23 -7.57 -8.26
CA ARG A 281 -3.93 -6.16 -8.52
C ARG A 281 -2.74 -5.75 -7.68
N LEU A 282 -1.75 -5.13 -8.31
CA LEU A 282 -0.68 -4.42 -7.64
C LEU A 282 -1.07 -2.95 -7.59
N VAL A 283 -1.02 -2.39 -6.40
CA VAL A 283 -1.46 -1.02 -6.17
C VAL A 283 -0.38 -0.25 -5.42
N LEU A 284 -0.30 1.05 -5.70
CA LEU A 284 0.41 1.99 -4.87
C LEU A 284 -0.59 2.59 -3.88
N THR A 285 -0.30 2.42 -2.59
CA THR A 285 -1.09 2.95 -1.49
C THR A 285 -0.37 4.11 -0.84
N THR A 286 -1.13 5.15 -0.48
CA THR A 286 -0.63 6.32 0.25
C THR A 286 -1.79 6.98 1.00
N THR A 287 -1.51 7.87 1.96
CA THR A 287 -2.58 8.69 2.55
C THR A 287 -2.90 9.88 1.63
N PRO A 288 -4.14 10.40 1.63
CA PRO A 288 -4.47 11.59 0.84
C PRO A 288 -3.64 12.83 1.19
N ALA A 289 -3.11 12.91 2.42
CA ALA A 289 -2.23 14.00 2.84
C ALA A 289 -0.85 13.84 2.21
N THR A 290 -0.25 12.65 2.36
CA THR A 290 1.07 12.31 1.81
C THR A 290 1.10 12.30 0.28
N ALA A 291 0.00 11.92 -0.38
CA ALA A 291 -0.14 11.96 -1.84
C ALA A 291 0.10 13.35 -2.46
N ARG A 292 -0.04 14.42 -1.66
CA ARG A 292 0.17 15.80 -2.12
C ARG A 292 1.62 16.25 -1.98
N ALA A 293 2.44 15.52 -1.23
CA ALA A 293 3.84 15.88 -1.03
C ALA A 293 4.62 15.79 -2.36
N VAL A 294 5.37 16.83 -2.71
CA VAL A 294 6.04 16.94 -4.02
C VAL A 294 6.99 15.77 -4.26
N ALA A 295 7.83 15.42 -3.28
CA ALA A 295 8.76 14.28 -3.40
C ALA A 295 8.05 12.93 -3.59
N VAL A 296 6.86 12.76 -2.99
CA VAL A 296 6.04 11.54 -3.14
C VAL A 296 5.41 11.51 -4.54
N ARG A 297 4.94 12.65 -5.03
CA ARG A 297 4.39 12.76 -6.40
C ARG A 297 5.45 12.45 -7.45
N GLU A 298 6.67 12.96 -7.31
CA GLU A 298 7.79 12.61 -8.20
C GLU A 298 8.03 11.10 -8.23
N LEU A 299 8.09 10.44 -7.06
CA LEU A 299 8.21 8.98 -7.00
C LEU A 299 7.07 8.28 -7.74
N ILE A 300 5.81 8.68 -7.50
CA ILE A 300 4.63 8.08 -8.14
C ILE A 300 4.71 8.25 -9.66
N ASP A 301 5.03 9.45 -10.14
CA ASP A 301 5.11 9.76 -11.56
C ASP A 301 6.20 8.91 -12.24
N TRP A 302 7.40 8.79 -11.63
CA TRP A 302 8.46 7.94 -12.16
C TRP A 302 8.12 6.45 -12.12
N LEU A 303 7.42 5.99 -11.07
CA LEU A 303 6.95 4.62 -11.01
C LEU A 303 5.96 4.32 -12.16
N MET A 304 5.03 5.23 -12.43
CA MET A 304 4.06 5.08 -13.53
C MET A 304 4.73 5.10 -14.91
N ILE A 305 5.77 5.93 -15.11
CA ILE A 305 6.54 5.97 -16.35
C ILE A 305 7.30 4.65 -16.58
N VAL A 306 7.96 4.14 -15.53
CA VAL A 306 8.67 2.87 -15.57
C VAL A 306 7.72 1.71 -15.86
N LEU A 307 6.55 1.71 -15.23
CA LEU A 307 5.51 0.71 -15.47
C LEU A 307 5.03 0.70 -16.92
N ALA A 308 4.78 1.86 -17.52
CA ALA A 308 4.40 1.93 -18.92
C ALA A 308 5.45 1.29 -19.85
N SER A 309 6.73 1.49 -19.52
CA SER A 309 7.86 0.89 -20.26
C SER A 309 7.96 -0.63 -20.06
N LEU A 310 7.74 -1.11 -18.82
CA LEU A 310 7.74 -2.53 -18.46
C LEU A 310 6.58 -3.30 -19.08
N VAL A 311 5.37 -2.74 -19.05
CA VAL A 311 4.19 -3.34 -19.69
C VAL A 311 4.42 -3.50 -21.19
N LEU A 312 4.99 -2.50 -21.85
CA LEU A 312 5.34 -2.59 -23.27
C LEU A 312 6.36 -3.71 -23.52
N LEU A 313 7.38 -3.85 -22.68
CA LEU A 313 8.39 -4.90 -22.79
C LEU A 313 7.78 -6.31 -22.60
N LEU A 314 6.90 -6.47 -21.60
CA LEU A 314 6.22 -7.73 -21.31
C LEU A 314 5.27 -8.15 -22.44
N LEU A 315 4.49 -7.20 -22.98
CA LEU A 315 3.62 -7.45 -24.14
C LEU A 315 4.43 -7.88 -25.38
N MET A 316 5.60 -7.27 -25.61
CA MET A 316 6.48 -7.66 -26.71
C MET A 316 7.09 -9.05 -26.49
N ALA A 317 7.47 -9.38 -25.26
CA ALA A 317 7.99 -10.70 -24.91
C ALA A 317 6.93 -11.80 -25.13
N ASP A 318 5.68 -11.55 -24.73
CA ASP A 318 4.56 -12.47 -24.95
C ASP A 318 4.25 -12.66 -26.44
N LEU A 319 4.29 -11.58 -27.23
CA LEU A 319 4.11 -11.65 -28.69
C LEU A 319 5.18 -12.53 -29.36
N VAL A 320 6.44 -12.37 -28.93
CA VAL A 320 7.58 -13.18 -29.41
C VAL A 320 7.45 -14.64 -28.95
N ARG A 321 6.96 -14.89 -27.74
CA ARG A 321 6.76 -16.26 -27.22
C ARG A 321 5.61 -16.97 -27.94
N MET A 322 4.52 -16.25 -28.23
CA MET A 322 3.39 -16.74 -29.03
C MET A 322 3.78 -17.05 -30.48
N SER A 323 4.61 -16.21 -31.12
CA SER A 323 5.09 -16.46 -32.49
C SER A 323 5.97 -17.71 -32.56
N ARG A 324 6.87 -17.91 -31.59
CA ARG A 324 7.70 -19.13 -31.47
C ARG A 324 6.88 -20.40 -31.19
N SER A 325 5.81 -20.29 -30.39
CA SER A 325 4.88 -21.40 -30.11
C SER A 325 4.08 -21.81 -31.36
N ARG A 326 3.58 -20.83 -32.14
CA ARG A 326 2.91 -21.08 -33.43
C ARG A 326 3.86 -21.73 -34.45
N ALA A 327 5.10 -21.25 -34.53
CA ALA A 327 6.13 -21.82 -35.41
C ALA A 327 6.51 -23.27 -35.06
N LYS A 328 6.45 -23.66 -33.78
CA LYS A 328 6.64 -25.06 -33.34
C LYS A 328 5.43 -25.95 -33.62
N ARG A 329 4.20 -25.43 -33.60
CA ARG A 329 2.99 -26.20 -33.95
C ARG A 329 2.86 -26.43 -35.47
N GLY A 330 3.31 -25.51 -36.31
CA GLY A 330 3.32 -25.66 -37.77
C GLY A 330 4.43 -26.57 -38.34
N LYS A 331 5.29 -27.15 -37.49
CA LYS A 331 6.42 -28.03 -37.85
C LYS A 331 6.26 -29.48 -37.37
N ARG A 332 5.04 -29.91 -37.03
CA ARG A 332 4.77 -31.35 -36.84
C ARG A 332 4.52 -31.98 -38.23
N PRO A 333 5.33 -32.97 -38.65
CA PRO A 333 5.15 -33.67 -39.92
C PRO A 333 3.85 -34.47 -39.98
#